data_AF-A0A7W1E4M3-F1
#
_entry.id   AF-A0A7W1E4M3-F1
#
_cell.length_a   1.000
_cell.length_b   1.000
_cell.length_c   1.000
_cell.angle_alpha   90.00
_cell.angle_beta   90.00
_cell.angle_gamma   90.00
#
_symmetry.space_group_name_H-M   'P 1'
#
loop_
_entity.id
_entity.type
_entity.pdbx_description
1 polymer ?
#
loop_
_entity_poly.entity_id
_entity_poly.type
_entity_poly.pdbx_seq_one_letter_code
_entity_poly.pdbx_strand_id
1 'polypeptide(L)'
;AVPHCNASAADAIYGSTWTVSVTSTFPNASVVIDIRWPGGSGNYSGITDASGSWTKTQRVQPSMKGHRVDVNVTVSSVRCSTSFMVS
;
A
#
# COMPACT_ATOMS: atom_id res chain seq x y z
N ALA A 1 7.40 16.98 15.16
CA ALA A 1 7.79 15.65 14.64
C ALA A 1 8.34 15.82 13.23
N VAL A 2 9.40 15.10 12.86
CA VAL A 2 9.87 15.08 11.47
C VAL A 2 8.80 14.38 10.62
N PRO A 3 8.33 14.99 9.51
CA PRO A 3 7.39 14.36 8.59
C PRO A 3 7.88 12.98 8.17
N HIS A 4 7.10 11.94 8.46
CA HIS A 4 7.41 10.60 8.01
C HIS A 4 6.18 9.88 7.47
N CYS A 5 6.44 8.99 6.52
CA CYS A 5 5.52 8.03 5.92
C CYS A 5 6.26 6.71 5.92
N ASN A 6 5.62 5.65 6.39
CA ASN A 6 6.11 4.29 6.26
C ASN A 6 5.02 3.41 5.66
N ALA A 7 5.41 2.51 4.77
CA ALA A 7 4.52 1.55 4.14
C ALA A 7 5.10 0.14 4.32
N SER A 8 4.24 -0.80 4.65
CA SER A 8 4.61 -2.20 4.78
C SER A 8 3.57 -3.10 4.15
N ALA A 9 4.03 -4.13 3.46
CA ALA A 9 3.20 -5.20 2.93
C ALA A 9 3.93 -6.52 3.17
N ALA A 10 3.20 -7.53 3.63
CA ALA A 10 3.72 -8.89 3.66
C ALA A 10 3.49 -9.56 2.30
N ASP A 11 4.32 -10.54 1.98
CA ASP A 11 4.09 -11.41 0.82
C ASP A 11 2.71 -12.06 0.92
N ALA A 12 2.07 -12.20 -0.23
CA ALA A 12 0.73 -12.75 -0.34
C ALA A 12 0.73 -14.05 -1.15
N ILE A 13 -0.29 -14.88 -0.92
CA ILE A 13 -0.46 -16.14 -1.64
C ILE A 13 -1.64 -15.98 -2.60
N TYR A 14 -1.51 -16.52 -3.82
CA TYR A 14 -2.62 -16.57 -4.76
C TYR A 14 -3.86 -17.25 -4.16
N GLY A 15 -5.03 -16.66 -4.39
CA GLY A 15 -6.29 -17.08 -3.77
C GLY A 15 -6.59 -16.42 -2.41
N SER A 16 -5.61 -15.73 -1.81
CA SER A 16 -5.76 -14.97 -0.58
C SER A 16 -5.94 -13.46 -0.84
N THR A 17 -5.73 -12.65 0.19
CA THR A 17 -5.67 -11.20 0.14
C THR A 17 -4.24 -10.70 0.33
N TRP A 18 -3.91 -9.57 -0.29
CA TRP A 18 -2.79 -8.75 0.11
C TRP A 18 -3.27 -7.63 1.02
N THR A 19 -2.37 -7.16 1.90
CA THR A 19 -2.63 -6.03 2.79
C THR A 19 -1.44 -5.09 2.79
N VAL A 20 -1.70 -3.80 2.55
CA VAL A 20 -0.74 -2.70 2.71
C VAL A 20 -1.14 -1.89 3.92
N SER A 21 -0.22 -1.72 4.85
CA SER A 21 -0.37 -0.85 6.02
C SER A 21 0.51 0.38 5.86
N VAL A 22 -0.05 1.54 6.20
CA VAL A 22 0.61 2.84 6.12
C VAL A 22 0.58 3.47 7.51
N THR A 23 1.72 3.96 7.97
CA THR A 23 1.83 4.79 9.18
C THR A 23 2.51 6.11 8.86
N SER A 24 2.07 7.17 9.55
CA SER A 24 2.46 8.53 9.23
C SER A 24 2.32 9.45 10.45
N THR A 25 3.07 10.56 10.47
CA THR A 25 2.86 11.66 11.43
C THR A 25 1.62 12.51 11.16
N PHE A 26 0.91 12.29 10.05
CA PHE A 26 -0.23 13.12 9.64
C PHE A 26 -1.55 12.40 9.95
N PRO A 27 -2.23 12.71 11.06
CA PRO A 27 -3.56 12.18 11.33
C PRO A 27 -4.61 12.85 10.43
N ASN A 28 -5.69 12.13 10.10
CA ASN A 28 -6.80 12.62 9.27
C ASN A 28 -6.35 13.21 7.92
N ALA A 29 -5.28 12.65 7.33
CA ALA A 29 -4.64 13.18 6.13
C ALA A 29 -4.87 12.27 4.92
N SER A 30 -4.93 12.85 3.72
CA SER A 30 -5.14 12.10 2.49
C SER A 30 -3.99 11.12 2.22
N VAL A 31 -4.35 9.89 1.87
CA VAL A 31 -3.47 8.81 1.41
C VAL A 31 -3.83 8.46 -0.02
N VAL A 32 -2.83 8.36 -0.89
CA VAL A 32 -2.95 7.80 -2.24
C VAL A 32 -1.94 6.68 -2.40
N ILE A 33 -2.37 5.55 -2.94
CA ILE A 33 -1.53 4.39 -3.23
C ILE A 33 -1.64 4.01 -4.68
N ASP A 34 -0.48 3.89 -5.33
CA ASP A 34 -0.32 3.33 -6.65
C ASP A 34 0.41 1.99 -6.53
N ILE A 35 -0.25 0.92 -6.97
CA ILE A 35 0.36 -0.42 -7.06
C ILE A 35 0.59 -0.81 -8.52
N ARG A 36 1.70 -1.50 -8.79
CA ARG A 36 2.08 -1.95 -10.15
C ARG A 36 2.71 -3.34 -10.10
N TRP A 37 2.41 -4.14 -11.11
CA TRP A 37 3.05 -5.43 -11.35
C TRP A 37 3.04 -5.73 -12.86
N PRO A 38 3.85 -6.68 -13.34
CA PRO A 38 3.75 -7.16 -14.71
C PRO A 38 2.33 -7.62 -15.04
N GLY A 39 1.65 -6.93 -15.97
CA GLY A 39 0.29 -7.25 -16.37
C GLY A 39 -0.82 -6.50 -15.63
N GLY A 40 -0.52 -5.53 -14.78
CA GLY A 40 -1.55 -4.68 -14.19
C GLY A 40 -1.08 -3.56 -13.26
N SER A 41 -2.04 -2.72 -12.89
CA SER A 41 -1.87 -1.66 -11.90
C SER A 41 -3.16 -1.39 -11.16
N GLY A 42 -3.08 -0.75 -10.00
CA GLY A 42 -4.22 -0.30 -9.22
C GLY A 42 -3.93 1.03 -8.56
N ASN A 43 -4.95 1.87 -8.40
CA ASN A 43 -4.88 3.11 -7.65
C ASN A 43 -5.95 3.09 -6.56
N TYR A 44 -5.56 3.48 -5.34
CA TYR A 44 -6.46 3.55 -4.19
C TYR A 44 -6.23 4.86 -3.45
N SER A 45 -7.29 5.36 -2.81
CA SER A 45 -7.22 6.56 -1.98
C SER A 45 -7.94 6.34 -0.66
N GLY A 46 -7.55 7.11 0.35
CA GLY A 46 -8.17 7.09 1.67
C GLY A 46 -7.70 8.27 2.54
N ILE A 47 -7.96 8.15 3.84
CA ILE A 47 -7.58 9.13 4.84
C ILE A 47 -7.01 8.36 6.04
N THR A 48 -5.87 8.79 6.59
CA THR A 48 -5.33 8.23 7.84
C THR A 48 -6.28 8.48 9.00
N ASP A 49 -6.28 7.59 9.99
CA ASP A 49 -7.05 7.79 11.22
C ASP A 49 -6.40 8.86 12.13
N ALA A 50 -6.97 9.04 13.33
CA ALA A 50 -6.48 9.99 14.33
C ALA A 50 -5.05 9.67 14.84
N SER A 51 -4.56 8.45 14.61
CA SER A 51 -3.19 8.03 14.93
C SER A 51 -2.22 8.19 13.75
N GLY A 52 -2.70 8.58 12.57
CA GLY A 52 -1.89 8.65 11.36
C GLY A 52 -1.72 7.31 10.65
N SER A 53 -2.63 6.35 10.90
CA SER A 53 -2.57 5.01 10.32
C SER A 53 -3.64 4.79 9.25
N TRP A 54 -3.34 3.97 8.25
CA TRP A 54 -4.31 3.55 7.22
C TRP A 54 -3.96 2.15 6.72
N THR A 55 -4.96 1.34 6.38
CA THR A 55 -4.75 -0.02 5.85
C THR A 55 -5.65 -0.30 4.66
N LYS A 56 -5.11 -0.97 3.65
CA LYS A 56 -5.87 -1.51 2.52
C LYS A 56 -5.67 -3.01 2.41
N THR A 57 -6.78 -3.72 2.32
CA THR A 57 -6.81 -5.16 2.02
C THR A 57 -7.63 -5.40 0.76
N GLN A 58 -7.15 -6.28 -0.12
CA GLN A 58 -7.89 -6.72 -1.29
C GLN A 58 -7.47 -8.13 -1.70
N ARG A 59 -8.37 -8.86 -2.38
CA ARG A 59 -8.02 -10.14 -2.99
C ARG A 59 -6.90 -9.98 -4.01
N VAL A 60 -5.98 -10.94 -3.99
CA VAL A 60 -4.94 -11.08 -5.02
C VAL A 60 -5.62 -11.32 -6.37
N GLN A 61 -5.19 -10.56 -7.38
CA GLN A 61 -5.69 -10.74 -8.74
C GLN A 61 -4.95 -11.88 -9.44
N PRO A 62 -5.60 -12.62 -10.36
CA PRO A 62 -4.94 -13.70 -11.10
C PRO A 62 -3.65 -13.27 -11.81
N SER A 63 -3.60 -12.05 -12.36
CA SER A 63 -2.41 -11.52 -13.04
C SER A 63 -1.26 -11.13 -12.11
N MET A 64 -1.45 -11.15 -10.78
CA MET A 64 -0.37 -10.87 -9.82
C MET A 64 0.47 -12.12 -9.50
N LYS A 65 -0.05 -13.33 -9.78
CA LYS A 65 0.59 -14.58 -9.35
C LYS A 65 2.00 -14.73 -9.92
N GLY A 66 2.97 -14.99 -9.06
CA GLY A 66 4.38 -15.15 -9.43
C GLY A 66 5.12 -13.82 -9.65
N HIS A 67 4.50 -12.68 -9.31
CA HIS A 67 5.07 -11.36 -9.55
C HIS A 67 5.32 -10.59 -8.27
N ARG A 68 6.32 -9.71 -8.34
CA ARG A 68 6.50 -8.61 -7.39
C ARG A 68 5.46 -7.54 -7.67
N VAL A 69 4.79 -7.08 -6.64
CA VAL A 69 3.91 -5.92 -6.65
C VAL A 69 4.64 -4.77 -5.98
N ASP A 70 4.92 -3.72 -6.75
CA ASP A 70 5.50 -2.48 -6.25
C ASP A 70 4.38 -1.56 -5.76
N VAL A 71 4.60 -0.92 -4.61
CA VAL A 71 3.61 -0.08 -3.92
C VAL A 71 4.23 1.29 -3.65
N ASN A 72 3.67 2.34 -4.24
CA ASN A 72 4.04 3.72 -3.98
C ASN A 72 2.91 4.41 -3.21
N VAL A 73 3.25 5.07 -2.12
CA VAL A 73 2.31 5.71 -1.20
C VAL A 73 2.65 7.19 -1.09
N THR A 74 1.64 8.04 -1.16
CA THR A 74 1.75 9.47 -0.83
C THR A 74 0.78 9.81 0.28
N VAL A 75 1.27 10.40 1.38
CA VAL A 75 0.47 10.89 2.51
C VAL A 75 0.75 12.37 2.72
N SER A 76 -0.23 13.25 2.55
CA SER A 76 -0.07 14.70 2.73
C SER A 76 1.19 15.29 2.04
N SER A 77 1.50 14.82 0.82
CA SER A 77 2.70 15.16 0.03
C SER A 77 4.02 14.48 0.41
N VAL A 78 4.07 13.67 1.47
CA VAL A 78 5.23 12.82 1.79
C VAL A 78 5.09 11.46 1.12
N ARG A 79 6.17 10.98 0.50
CA ARG A 79 6.18 9.70 -0.21
C ARG A 79 6.90 8.61 0.57
N CYS A 80 6.36 7.40 0.52
CA CYS A 80 7.03 6.18 0.94
C CYS A 80 6.65 5.03 0.00
N SER A 81 7.43 3.95 0.01
CA SER A 81 7.20 2.83 -0.90
C SER A 81 7.55 1.51 -0.23
N THR A 82 6.90 0.45 -0.71
CA THR A 82 7.20 -0.93 -0.33
C THR A 82 6.96 -1.85 -1.53
N SER A 83 7.31 -3.13 -1.39
CA SER A 83 6.96 -4.14 -2.40
C SER A 83 6.72 -5.47 -1.69
N PHE A 84 5.90 -6.32 -2.30
CA PHE A 84 5.67 -7.67 -1.82
C PHE A 84 5.60 -8.65 -2.99
N MET A 85 5.96 -9.89 -2.74
CA MET A 85 5.82 -10.99 -3.70
C MET A 85 4.43 -11.62 -3.58
N VAL A 86 3.93 -12.11 -4.71
CA VAL A 86 2.77 -13.00 -4.74
C VAL A 86 3.20 -14.37 -5.24
N SER A 87 3.04 -15.40 -4.40
CA SER A 87 3.34 -16.81 -4.73
C SER A 87 2.08 -17.61 -5.04
#